data_AF-A0A7Y3NEP8-F1
#
_entry.id   AF-A0A7Y3NEP8-F1
#
_cell.length_a   1.000
_cell.length_b   1.000
_cell.length_c   1.000
_cell.angle_alpha   90.00
_cell.angle_beta   90.00
_cell.angle_gamma   90.00
#
_symmetry.space_group_name_H-M   'P 1'
#
loop_
_entity.id
_entity.type
_entity.pdbx_description
1 polymer ?
#
loop_
_entity_poly.entity_id
_entity_poly.type
_entity_poly.pdbx_seq_one_letter_code
_entity_poly.pdbx_strand_id
1 'polypeptide(L)'
;MGLPAALATCVATAALHYGVAPARLDAVVLQAQSHPASDRLGVTGIPVAWLPYLRSNGFDLGSVASDPCENIVAGAWILAYTDRLNERLRRWDRAAGQLPARARPWQPAIRWVAAQAGLSVALIDSVIYQESRFHPEALGPRTRSGERAVGLMQLLPSTARALHVDAHNPLQNIWGGTWYLANLVRAYGGDEGLALAAYNSGPGAVAKYGGIPPYRQTQDYVPSVIERARQYARNGDE
;
A
#
# COMPACT_ATOMS: atom_id res chain seq x y z
N MET A 1 21.78 -12.67 -24.26
CA MET A 1 20.86 -13.77 -24.63
C MET A 1 19.46 -13.18 -24.75
N GLY A 2 18.75 -13.44 -25.85
CA GLY A 2 17.36 -13.03 -26.02
C GLY A 2 16.39 -14.05 -25.43
N LEU A 3 15.11 -13.68 -25.30
CA LEU A 3 14.07 -14.60 -24.85
C LEU A 3 13.82 -15.72 -25.87
N PRO A 4 13.40 -16.92 -25.42
CA PRO A 4 12.86 -17.95 -26.30
C PRO A 4 11.69 -17.40 -27.14
N ALA A 5 11.58 -17.83 -28.41
CA ALA A 5 10.58 -17.33 -29.36
C ALA A 5 9.12 -17.46 -28.83
N ALA A 6 8.84 -18.52 -28.07
CA ALA A 6 7.53 -18.73 -27.45
C ALA A 6 7.18 -17.63 -26.43
N LEU A 7 8.15 -17.18 -25.62
CA LEU A 7 7.93 -16.11 -24.66
C LEU A 7 7.89 -14.74 -25.33
N ALA A 8 8.67 -14.53 -26.40
CA ALA A 8 8.69 -13.28 -27.14
C ALA A 8 7.30 -12.89 -27.69
N THR A 9 6.52 -13.88 -28.15
CA THR A 9 5.14 -13.66 -28.64
C THR A 9 4.21 -13.22 -27.50
N CYS A 10 4.33 -13.86 -26.33
CA CYS A 10 3.55 -13.50 -25.15
C CYS A 10 3.93 -12.12 -24.61
N VAL A 11 5.22 -11.77 -24.61
CA VAL A 11 5.68 -10.42 -24.27
C VAL A 11 5.09 -9.39 -25.22
N ALA A 12 5.20 -9.58 -26.53
CA ALA A 12 4.67 -8.63 -27.51
C ALA A 12 3.17 -8.41 -27.34
N THR A 13 2.40 -9.49 -27.15
CA THR A 13 0.94 -9.43 -26.97
C THR A 13 0.55 -8.73 -25.67
N ALA A 14 1.17 -9.11 -24.55
CA ALA A 14 0.89 -8.52 -23.25
C ALA A 14 1.31 -7.04 -23.17
N ALA A 15 2.47 -6.71 -23.74
CA ALA A 15 2.99 -5.35 -23.83
C ALA A 15 2.01 -4.45 -24.60
N LEU A 16 1.52 -4.92 -25.76
CA LEU A 16 0.53 -4.20 -26.55
C LEU A 16 -0.78 -4.00 -25.78
N HIS A 17 -1.30 -5.06 -25.15
CA HIS A 17 -2.56 -5.02 -24.43
C HIS A 17 -2.54 -4.03 -23.25
N TYR A 18 -1.44 -3.98 -22.50
CA TYR A 18 -1.32 -3.13 -21.32
C TYR A 18 -0.63 -1.78 -21.57
N GLY A 19 -0.18 -1.51 -22.79
CA GLY A 19 0.53 -0.28 -23.13
C GLY A 19 1.91 -0.17 -22.49
N VAL A 20 2.59 -1.29 -22.30
CA VAL A 20 3.97 -1.34 -21.76
C VAL A 20 4.95 -1.46 -22.92
N ALA A 21 6.12 -0.83 -22.83
CA ALA A 21 7.17 -1.02 -23.83
C ALA A 21 7.66 -2.48 -23.83
N PRO A 22 7.65 -3.21 -24.97
CA PRO A 22 8.07 -4.61 -25.04
C PRO A 22 9.45 -4.86 -24.44
N ALA A 23 10.43 -4.02 -24.78
CA ALA A 23 11.80 -4.12 -24.27
C ALA A 23 11.90 -4.03 -22.72
N ARG A 24 10.97 -3.32 -22.07
CA ARG A 24 10.92 -3.25 -20.61
C ARG A 24 10.41 -4.54 -20.01
N LEU A 25 9.38 -5.13 -20.60
CA LEU A 25 8.84 -6.41 -20.17
C LEU A 25 9.85 -7.55 -20.44
N ASP A 26 10.58 -7.49 -21.56
CA ASP A 26 11.71 -8.38 -21.85
C ASP A 26 12.78 -8.31 -20.75
N ALA A 27 13.17 -7.10 -20.34
CA ALA A 27 14.16 -6.90 -19.30
C ALA A 27 13.72 -7.50 -17.95
N VAL A 28 12.44 -7.39 -17.60
CA VAL A 28 11.88 -8.00 -16.38
C VAL A 28 12.00 -9.52 -16.43
N VAL A 29 11.64 -10.15 -17.55
CA VAL A 29 11.75 -11.62 -17.70
C VAL A 29 13.20 -12.07 -17.60
N LEU A 30 14.13 -11.40 -18.31
CA LEU A 30 15.55 -11.74 -18.28
C LEU A 30 16.18 -11.52 -16.89
N GLN A 31 15.76 -10.47 -16.18
CA GLN A 31 16.25 -10.19 -14.83
C GLN A 31 15.75 -11.26 -13.83
N ALA A 32 14.48 -11.65 -13.91
CA ALA A 32 13.92 -12.68 -13.05
C ALA A 32 14.59 -14.05 -13.26
N GLN A 33 14.90 -14.42 -14.52
CA GLN A 33 15.60 -15.65 -14.84
C GLN A 33 17.05 -15.69 -14.33
N SER A 34 17.72 -14.54 -14.28
CA SER A 34 19.09 -14.45 -13.76
C SER A 34 19.16 -14.38 -12.23
N HIS A 35 18.05 -14.05 -11.55
CA HIS A 35 17.98 -13.88 -10.10
C HIS A 35 16.71 -14.52 -9.51
N PRO A 36 16.60 -15.85 -9.54
CA PRO A 36 15.46 -16.55 -8.96
C PRO A 36 15.43 -16.37 -7.44
N ALA A 37 14.26 -16.06 -6.89
CA ALA A 37 14.04 -15.91 -5.46
C ALA A 37 12.79 -16.69 -5.03
N SER A 38 12.82 -17.26 -3.83
CA SER A 38 11.72 -18.10 -3.31
C SER A 38 10.44 -17.33 -3.04
N ASP A 39 10.52 -16.00 -2.96
CA ASP A 39 9.40 -15.08 -2.76
C ASP A 39 8.88 -14.47 -4.08
N ARG A 40 9.26 -15.05 -5.23
CA ARG A 40 8.88 -14.60 -6.56
C ARG A 40 8.22 -15.69 -7.39
N LEU A 41 7.21 -15.30 -8.16
CA LEU A 41 6.36 -16.20 -8.92
C LEU A 41 6.59 -16.07 -10.43
N GLY A 42 6.91 -17.20 -11.06
CA GLY A 42 7.00 -17.39 -12.51
C GLY A 42 8.08 -16.56 -13.23
N VAL A 43 7.99 -16.51 -14.56
CA VAL A 43 9.07 -16.03 -15.44
C VAL A 43 9.32 -14.53 -15.39
N THR A 44 8.37 -13.72 -14.92
CA THR A 44 8.56 -12.28 -14.65
C THR A 44 9.01 -12.00 -13.22
N GLY A 45 9.10 -13.02 -12.37
CA GLY A 45 9.55 -12.88 -10.99
C GLY A 45 8.61 -12.04 -10.12
N ILE A 46 7.30 -12.24 -10.26
CA ILE A 46 6.27 -11.45 -9.55
C ILE A 46 6.45 -11.63 -8.03
N PRO A 47 6.72 -10.58 -7.25
CA PRO A 47 6.79 -10.70 -5.80
C PRO A 47 5.47 -11.20 -5.23
N VAL A 48 5.51 -12.15 -4.30
CA VAL A 48 4.28 -12.74 -3.69
C VAL A 48 3.35 -11.71 -3.03
N ALA A 49 3.86 -10.53 -2.69
CA ALA A 49 3.06 -9.42 -2.18
C ALA A 49 2.04 -8.87 -3.21
N TRP A 50 2.22 -9.13 -4.51
CA TRP A 50 1.26 -8.76 -5.56
C TRP A 50 0.10 -9.75 -5.71
N LEU A 51 0.16 -10.95 -5.11
CA LEU A 51 -0.85 -11.98 -5.32
C LEU A 51 -2.28 -11.56 -4.91
N PRO A 52 -2.51 -10.86 -3.78
CA PRO A 52 -3.84 -10.34 -3.46
C PRO A 52 -4.36 -9.33 -4.50
N TYR A 53 -3.46 -8.53 -5.08
CA TYR A 53 -3.79 -7.53 -6.09
C TYR A 53 -4.16 -8.19 -7.42
N LEU A 54 -3.37 -9.17 -7.85
CA LEU A 54 -3.67 -9.96 -9.05
C LEU A 54 -5.03 -10.66 -8.90
N ARG A 55 -5.27 -11.35 -7.78
CA ARG A 55 -6.55 -12.02 -7.52
C ARG A 55 -7.74 -11.07 -7.55
N SER A 56 -7.63 -9.91 -6.89
CA SER A 56 -8.71 -8.91 -6.90
C SER A 56 -8.94 -8.26 -8.27
N ASN A 57 -8.00 -8.38 -9.20
CA ASN A 57 -8.11 -7.87 -10.58
C ASN A 57 -8.36 -8.97 -11.61
N GLY A 58 -8.88 -10.12 -11.18
CA GLY A 58 -9.38 -11.17 -12.07
C GLY A 58 -8.33 -12.16 -12.57
N PHE A 59 -7.09 -12.10 -12.07
CA PHE A 59 -6.07 -13.09 -12.42
C PHE A 59 -6.29 -14.40 -11.65
N ASP A 60 -6.28 -15.52 -12.37
CA ASP A 60 -6.17 -16.84 -11.75
C ASP A 60 -4.72 -17.09 -11.31
N LEU A 61 -4.50 -17.23 -10.01
CA LEU A 61 -3.15 -17.37 -9.48
C LEU A 61 -2.51 -18.74 -9.78
N GLY A 62 -3.33 -19.77 -10.05
CA GLY A 62 -2.84 -21.08 -10.48
C GLY A 62 -2.24 -21.00 -11.88
N SER A 63 -2.94 -20.37 -12.80
CA SER A 63 -2.47 -20.06 -14.15
C SER A 63 -1.25 -19.14 -14.13
N VAL A 64 -1.27 -18.04 -13.36
CA VAL A 64 -0.11 -17.14 -13.23
C VAL A 64 1.13 -17.84 -12.66
N ALA A 65 0.95 -18.88 -11.85
CA ALA A 65 2.04 -19.67 -11.29
C ALA A 65 2.60 -20.71 -12.26
N SER A 66 1.76 -21.27 -13.13
CA SER A 66 2.08 -22.47 -13.92
C SER A 66 2.29 -22.19 -15.41
N ASP A 67 1.69 -21.13 -15.95
CA ASP A 67 1.79 -20.76 -17.36
C ASP A 67 2.69 -19.51 -17.53
N PRO A 68 3.83 -19.62 -18.23
CA PRO A 68 4.72 -18.50 -18.48
C PRO A 68 4.06 -17.30 -19.17
N CYS A 69 3.09 -17.52 -20.05
CA CYS A 69 2.39 -16.46 -20.78
C CYS A 69 1.39 -15.73 -19.89
N GLU A 70 0.62 -16.46 -19.07
CA GLU A 70 -0.25 -15.84 -18.05
C GLU A 70 0.57 -15.07 -17.01
N ASN A 71 1.74 -15.60 -16.64
CA ASN A 71 2.68 -14.88 -15.79
C ASN A 71 3.20 -13.58 -16.43
N ILE A 72 3.50 -13.60 -17.74
CA ILE A 72 3.90 -12.40 -18.50
C ILE A 72 2.77 -11.39 -18.58
N VAL A 73 1.52 -11.83 -18.80
CA VAL A 73 0.32 -10.98 -18.79
C VAL A 73 0.17 -10.31 -17.42
N ALA A 74 0.31 -11.06 -16.32
CA ALA A 74 0.27 -10.51 -14.97
C ALA A 74 1.43 -9.52 -14.70
N GLY A 75 2.65 -9.83 -15.14
CA GLY A 75 3.79 -8.92 -15.03
C GLY A 75 3.59 -7.63 -15.83
N ALA A 76 3.06 -7.71 -17.04
CA ALA A 76 2.72 -6.56 -17.88
C ALA A 76 1.63 -5.70 -17.23
N TRP A 77 0.60 -6.33 -16.65
CA TRP A 77 -0.43 -5.64 -15.88
C TRP A 77 0.19 -4.89 -14.70
N ILE A 78 1.07 -5.52 -13.91
CA ILE A 78 1.77 -4.86 -12.80
C ILE A 78 2.58 -3.66 -13.28
N LEU A 79 3.30 -3.78 -14.41
CA LEU A 79 4.07 -2.67 -14.97
C LEU A 79 3.16 -1.51 -15.41
N ALA A 80 2.10 -1.77 -16.18
CA ALA A 80 1.17 -0.73 -16.62
C ALA A 80 0.42 -0.10 -15.45
N TYR A 81 0.06 -0.91 -14.47
CA TYR A 81 -0.59 -0.50 -13.24
C TYR A 81 0.32 0.44 -12.43
N THR A 82 1.57 0.04 -12.22
CA THR A 82 2.57 0.87 -11.55
C THR A 82 2.90 2.12 -12.34
N ASP A 83 2.91 2.09 -13.67
CA ASP A 83 3.12 3.27 -14.51
C ASP A 83 2.00 4.29 -14.40
N ARG A 84 0.73 3.86 -14.49
CA ARG A 84 -0.43 4.75 -14.28
C ARG A 84 -0.43 5.36 -12.89
N LEU A 85 -0.06 4.56 -11.88
CA LEU A 85 0.15 5.06 -10.54
C LEU A 85 1.31 6.03 -10.45
N ASN A 86 2.44 5.74 -11.12
CA ASN A 86 3.64 6.57 -11.15
C ASN A 86 3.42 7.88 -11.91
N GLU A 87 2.56 7.92 -12.94
CA GLU A 87 2.18 9.14 -13.65
C GLU A 87 1.24 10.00 -12.81
N ARG A 88 0.24 9.38 -12.18
CA ARG A 88 -0.54 10.04 -11.14
C ARG A 88 0.39 10.55 -10.05
N LEU A 89 1.38 9.76 -9.63
CA LEU A 89 2.36 10.16 -8.65
C LEU A 89 3.24 11.30 -9.08
N ARG A 90 3.74 11.33 -10.32
CA ARG A 90 4.56 12.43 -10.83
C ARG A 90 3.76 13.72 -10.94
N ARG A 91 2.47 13.64 -11.26
CA ARG A 91 1.57 14.81 -11.15
C ARG A 91 1.49 15.29 -9.69
N TRP A 92 1.29 14.36 -8.77
CA TRP A 92 1.26 14.67 -7.35
C TRP A 92 2.62 15.07 -6.77
N ASP A 93 3.77 14.56 -7.22
CA ASP A 93 5.11 14.91 -6.74
C ASP A 93 5.53 16.28 -7.28
N ARG A 94 5.03 16.67 -8.46
CA ARG A 94 5.20 18.02 -9.01
C ARG A 94 4.34 19.05 -8.27
N ALA A 95 3.20 18.62 -7.73
CA ALA A 95 2.32 19.47 -6.92
C ALA A 95 2.65 19.39 -5.39
N ALA A 96 3.16 18.25 -4.90
CA ALA A 96 3.52 18.00 -3.50
C ALA A 96 4.99 18.34 -3.23
N GLY A 97 5.26 19.62 -3.05
CA GLY A 97 6.55 20.10 -2.51
C GLY A 97 6.83 19.68 -1.05
N GLN A 98 6.02 18.78 -0.44
CA GLN A 98 5.99 18.56 1.02
C GLN A 98 5.93 17.09 1.48
N LEU A 99 5.76 16.09 0.60
CA LEU A 99 5.92 14.69 0.99
C LEU A 99 7.41 14.37 1.16
N PRO A 100 7.83 13.67 2.24
CA PRO A 100 9.22 13.26 2.38
C PRO A 100 9.59 12.27 1.27
N ALA A 101 10.83 12.31 0.77
CA ALA A 101 11.30 11.40 -0.28
C ALA A 101 11.07 9.90 0.04
N ARG A 102 11.06 9.54 1.32
CA ARG A 102 10.76 8.18 1.80
C ARG A 102 9.31 7.73 1.53
N ALA A 103 8.40 8.64 1.26
CA ALA A 103 7.03 8.31 0.89
C ALA A 103 6.92 7.71 -0.52
N ARG A 104 7.78 8.15 -1.46
CA ARG A 104 7.67 7.84 -2.89
C ARG A 104 7.52 6.34 -3.21
N PRO A 105 8.28 5.41 -2.61
CA PRO A 105 8.16 3.99 -2.91
C PRO A 105 6.79 3.38 -2.52
N TRP A 106 6.11 3.98 -1.53
CA TRP A 106 4.89 3.44 -0.95
C TRP A 106 3.62 3.97 -1.62
N GLN A 107 3.74 5.09 -2.30
CA GLN A 107 2.63 5.78 -2.92
C GLN A 107 1.80 4.93 -3.90
N PRO A 108 2.38 4.03 -4.72
CA PRO A 108 1.58 3.14 -5.55
C PRO A 108 0.60 2.28 -4.74
N ALA A 109 1.08 1.72 -3.62
CA ALA A 109 0.27 0.89 -2.72
C ALA A 109 -0.79 1.73 -1.98
N ILE A 110 -0.38 2.89 -1.44
CA ILE A 110 -1.27 3.83 -0.73
C ILE A 110 -2.43 4.24 -1.62
N ARG A 111 -2.17 4.69 -2.86
CA ARG A 111 -3.21 5.11 -3.81
C ARG A 111 -4.20 4.00 -4.14
N TRP A 112 -3.71 2.77 -4.26
CA TRP A 112 -4.56 1.64 -4.51
C TRP A 112 -5.51 1.40 -3.36
N VAL A 113 -4.96 1.20 -2.16
CA VAL A 113 -5.77 0.84 -1.01
C VAL A 113 -6.69 1.99 -0.61
N ALA A 114 -6.26 3.24 -0.79
CA ALA A 114 -7.10 4.44 -0.63
C ALA A 114 -8.37 4.35 -1.49
N ALA A 115 -8.21 4.07 -2.79
CA ALA A 115 -9.32 3.97 -3.72
C ALA A 115 -10.28 2.82 -3.37
N GLN A 116 -9.76 1.68 -2.91
CA GLN A 116 -10.58 0.53 -2.49
C GLN A 116 -11.31 0.78 -1.16
N ALA A 117 -10.64 1.45 -0.23
CA ALA A 117 -11.14 1.68 1.12
C ALA A 117 -12.08 2.91 1.19
N GLY A 118 -12.15 3.72 0.13
CA GLY A 118 -12.92 4.95 0.09
C GLY A 118 -12.32 6.07 0.95
N LEU A 119 -10.99 6.07 1.13
CA LEU A 119 -10.27 7.08 1.90
C LEU A 119 -9.41 7.95 1.00
N SER A 120 -9.14 9.19 1.43
CA SER A 120 -8.22 10.07 0.70
C SER A 120 -6.77 9.59 0.85
N VAL A 121 -5.99 9.73 -0.23
CA VAL A 121 -4.54 9.46 -0.22
C VAL A 121 -3.84 10.31 0.83
N ALA A 122 -4.23 11.59 0.91
CA ALA A 122 -3.72 12.56 1.86
C ALA A 122 -3.91 12.12 3.32
N LEU A 123 -5.07 11.56 3.67
CA LEU A 123 -5.32 11.03 5.01
C LEU A 123 -4.38 9.86 5.33
N ILE A 124 -4.25 8.89 4.42
CA ILE A 124 -3.37 7.73 4.65
C ILE A 124 -1.90 8.16 4.76
N ASP A 125 -1.44 9.04 3.88
CA ASP A 125 -0.09 9.61 3.95
C ASP A 125 0.16 10.35 5.26
N SER A 126 -0.83 11.08 5.75
CA SER A 126 -0.72 11.81 7.01
C SER A 126 -0.63 10.89 8.22
N VAL A 127 -1.38 9.78 8.22
CA VAL A 127 -1.30 8.72 9.24
C VAL A 127 0.06 8.04 9.17
N ILE A 128 0.51 7.56 8.01
CA ILE A 128 1.82 6.91 7.88
C ILE A 128 2.96 7.84 8.32
N TYR A 129 2.88 9.12 7.97
CA TYR A 129 3.85 10.11 8.43
C TYR A 129 3.87 10.21 9.96
N GLN A 130 2.70 10.33 10.59
CA GLN A 130 2.59 10.47 12.03
C GLN A 130 3.04 9.21 12.78
N GLU A 131 2.77 8.03 12.20
CA GLU A 131 3.07 6.74 12.79
C GLU A 131 4.55 6.35 12.67
N SER A 132 5.15 6.54 11.49
CA SER A 132 6.49 6.00 11.20
C SER A 132 7.40 6.95 10.43
N ARG A 133 6.90 8.11 9.99
CA ARG A 133 7.59 8.97 9.01
C ARG A 133 8.03 8.19 7.76
N PHE A 134 7.19 7.24 7.34
CA PHE A 134 7.44 6.33 6.21
C PHE A 134 8.64 5.37 6.42
N HIS A 135 8.99 5.04 7.66
CA HIS A 135 9.98 4.00 7.96
C HIS A 135 9.32 2.61 8.04
N PRO A 136 9.59 1.70 7.09
CA PRO A 136 8.92 0.40 7.04
C PRO A 136 9.28 -0.56 8.18
N GLU A 137 10.42 -0.34 8.83
CA GLU A 137 10.90 -1.15 9.95
C GLU A 137 10.67 -0.48 11.31
N ALA A 138 9.88 0.60 11.36
CA ALA A 138 9.63 1.33 12.60
C ALA A 138 8.99 0.41 13.67
N LEU A 139 9.56 0.43 14.87
CA LEU A 139 9.02 -0.22 16.05
C LEU A 139 8.53 0.82 17.04
N GLY A 140 7.24 0.77 17.35
CA GLY A 140 6.59 1.68 18.26
C GLY A 140 6.77 1.33 19.73
N PRO A 141 6.09 2.09 20.61
CA PRO A 141 6.10 1.81 22.04
C PRO A 141 5.49 0.45 22.33
N ARG A 142 5.92 -0.15 23.45
CA ARG A 142 5.34 -1.37 23.95
C ARG A 142 4.01 -1.05 24.65
N THR A 143 2.95 -1.75 24.29
CA THR A 143 1.66 -1.67 24.97
C THR A 143 1.71 -2.40 26.31
N ARG A 144 0.68 -2.22 27.14
CA ARG A 144 0.55 -2.95 28.42
C ARG A 144 0.47 -4.47 28.25
N SER A 145 -0.06 -4.95 27.12
CA SER A 145 -0.09 -6.37 26.77
C SER A 145 1.26 -6.92 26.32
N GLY A 146 2.30 -6.08 26.22
CA GLY A 146 3.63 -6.48 25.79
C GLY A 146 3.83 -6.48 24.27
N GLU A 147 2.81 -6.10 23.50
CA GLU A 147 2.90 -5.97 22.06
C GLU A 147 3.63 -4.67 21.67
N ARG A 148 4.29 -4.64 20.51
CA ARG A 148 4.87 -3.42 19.93
C ARG A 148 4.21 -3.15 18.60
N ALA A 149 3.88 -1.89 18.34
CA ALA A 149 3.42 -1.47 17.02
C ALA A 149 4.54 -1.61 15.98
N VAL A 150 4.19 -1.99 14.76
CA VAL A 150 5.15 -2.36 13.70
C VAL A 150 4.83 -1.63 12.39
N GLY A 151 5.88 -1.15 11.73
CA GLY A 151 5.87 -0.77 10.32
C GLY A 151 5.23 0.58 10.02
N LEU A 152 4.86 0.78 8.76
CA LEU A 152 4.48 2.08 8.20
C LEU A 152 3.28 2.73 8.91
N MET A 153 2.27 1.92 9.23
CA MET A 153 1.03 2.33 9.89
C MET A 153 0.95 1.87 11.35
N GLN A 154 2.08 1.38 11.91
CA GLN A 154 2.21 1.02 13.32
C GLN A 154 1.11 0.06 13.82
N LEU A 155 0.87 -1.01 13.06
CA LEU A 155 -0.08 -2.05 13.46
C LEU A 155 0.43 -2.80 14.69
N LEU A 156 -0.45 -3.04 15.65
CA LEU A 156 -0.19 -4.03 16.70
C LEU A 156 -0.26 -5.44 16.09
N PRO A 157 0.58 -6.40 16.54
CA PRO A 157 0.51 -7.79 16.11
C PRO A 157 -0.88 -8.42 16.25
N SER A 158 -1.63 -8.10 17.31
CA SER A 158 -3.02 -8.50 17.48
C SER A 158 -3.94 -7.95 16.39
N THR A 159 -3.83 -6.67 16.06
CA THR A 159 -4.56 -6.04 14.95
C THR A 159 -4.18 -6.68 13.61
N ALA A 160 -2.90 -6.91 13.35
CA ALA A 160 -2.42 -7.54 12.12
C ALA A 160 -2.97 -8.96 11.94
N ARG A 161 -3.00 -9.76 13.02
CA ARG A 161 -3.63 -11.09 13.03
C ARG A 161 -5.13 -11.01 12.70
N ALA A 162 -5.85 -10.07 13.30
CA ALA A 162 -7.29 -9.89 13.04
C ALA A 162 -7.59 -9.48 11.59
N LEU A 163 -6.63 -8.82 10.93
CA LEU A 163 -6.72 -8.40 9.53
C LEU A 163 -6.12 -9.41 8.55
N HIS A 164 -5.60 -10.55 9.04
CA HIS A 164 -4.90 -11.55 8.24
C HIS A 164 -3.72 -10.98 7.42
N VAL A 165 -2.95 -10.06 8.02
CA VAL A 165 -1.75 -9.46 7.43
C VAL A 165 -0.50 -9.71 8.26
N ASP A 166 0.65 -9.73 7.59
CA ASP A 166 1.96 -9.61 8.21
C ASP A 166 2.31 -8.13 8.41
N ALA A 167 2.42 -7.69 9.67
CA ALA A 167 2.75 -6.31 10.00
C ALA A 167 4.19 -5.92 9.61
N HIS A 168 5.11 -6.88 9.46
CA HIS A 168 6.49 -6.62 9.03
C HIS A 168 6.62 -6.48 7.51
N ASN A 169 5.65 -6.97 6.75
CA ASN A 169 5.60 -6.73 5.32
C ASN A 169 5.01 -5.33 5.05
N PRO A 170 5.77 -4.37 4.49
CA PRO A 170 5.32 -2.97 4.38
C PRO A 170 4.05 -2.81 3.53
N LEU A 171 3.88 -3.63 2.50
CA LEU A 171 2.70 -3.57 1.62
C LEU A 171 1.46 -4.10 2.32
N GLN A 172 1.59 -5.21 3.07
CA GLN A 172 0.49 -5.73 3.88
C GLN A 172 0.18 -4.82 5.08
N ASN A 173 1.19 -4.14 5.62
CA ASN A 173 1.03 -3.15 6.68
C ASN A 173 0.20 -1.94 6.21
N ILE A 174 0.53 -1.36 5.04
CA ILE A 174 -0.27 -0.30 4.40
C ILE A 174 -1.70 -0.80 4.14
N TRP A 175 -1.83 -2.01 3.59
CA TRP A 175 -3.13 -2.59 3.27
C TRP A 175 -4.01 -2.73 4.52
N GLY A 176 -3.48 -3.39 5.56
CA GLY A 176 -4.19 -3.66 6.79
C GLY A 176 -4.49 -2.39 7.58
N GLY A 177 -3.51 -1.49 7.73
CA GLY A 177 -3.70 -0.22 8.42
C GLY A 177 -4.73 0.67 7.75
N THR A 178 -4.74 0.72 6.42
CA THR A 178 -5.74 1.51 5.69
C THR A 178 -7.15 0.94 5.87
N TRP A 179 -7.32 -0.39 5.74
CA TRP A 179 -8.64 -1.01 5.97
C TRP A 179 -9.11 -0.89 7.42
N TYR A 180 -8.19 -0.97 8.38
CA TYR A 180 -8.48 -0.72 9.78
C TYR A 180 -8.98 0.71 9.99
N LEU A 181 -8.29 1.71 9.45
CA LEU A 181 -8.72 3.11 9.49
C LEU A 181 -10.09 3.29 8.83
N ALA A 182 -10.32 2.69 7.65
CA ALA A 182 -11.59 2.80 6.94
C ALA A 182 -12.76 2.19 7.72
N ASN A 183 -12.52 1.07 8.42
CA ASN A 183 -13.52 0.49 9.32
C ASN A 183 -13.87 1.44 10.47
N LEU A 184 -12.86 2.12 11.04
CA LEU A 184 -13.10 3.12 12.09
C LEU A 184 -13.89 4.32 11.55
N VAL A 185 -13.51 4.87 10.39
CA VAL A 185 -14.26 5.98 9.75
C VAL A 185 -15.73 5.60 9.55
N ARG A 186 -16.01 4.40 9.06
CA ARG A 186 -17.40 3.91 8.94
C ARG A 186 -18.09 3.76 10.29
N ALA A 187 -17.42 3.20 11.29
CA ALA A 187 -17.98 3.00 12.62
C ALA A 187 -18.34 4.31 13.32
N TYR A 188 -17.64 5.41 13.00
CA TYR A 188 -17.92 6.75 13.51
C TYR A 188 -18.68 7.63 12.51
N GLY A 189 -19.42 7.03 11.56
CA GLY A 189 -20.33 7.76 10.68
C GLY A 189 -19.66 8.75 9.73
N GLY A 190 -18.39 8.53 9.39
CA GLY A 190 -17.59 9.43 8.55
C GLY A 190 -16.79 10.48 9.33
N ASP A 191 -16.88 10.51 10.66
CA ASP A 191 -16.09 11.43 11.48
C ASP A 191 -14.62 10.97 11.54
N GLU A 192 -13.78 11.56 10.69
CA GLU A 192 -12.34 11.27 10.66
C GLU A 192 -11.64 11.61 11.99
N GLY A 193 -12.11 12.61 12.74
CA GLY A 193 -11.52 12.98 14.03
C GLY A 193 -11.71 11.90 15.09
N LEU A 194 -12.92 11.36 15.20
CA LEU A 194 -13.21 10.23 16.09
C LEU A 194 -12.55 8.94 15.61
N ALA A 195 -12.49 8.71 14.31
CA ALA A 195 -11.79 7.56 13.74
C ALA A 195 -10.29 7.60 14.04
N LEU A 196 -9.63 8.75 13.88
CA LEU A 196 -8.21 8.93 14.22
C LEU A 196 -7.96 8.81 15.72
N ALA A 197 -8.88 9.32 16.55
CA ALA A 197 -8.81 9.13 17.99
C ALA A 197 -8.87 7.64 18.35
N ALA A 198 -9.78 6.89 17.73
CA ALA A 198 -9.91 5.45 17.93
C ALA A 198 -8.72 4.66 17.35
N TYR A 199 -8.12 5.13 16.25
CA TYR A 199 -6.91 4.54 15.68
C TYR A 199 -5.75 4.65 16.67
N ASN A 200 -5.56 5.82 17.28
CA ASN A 200 -4.47 6.10 18.20
C ASN A 200 -4.66 5.50 19.60
N SER A 201 -5.87 5.59 20.16
CA SER A 201 -6.15 5.24 21.56
C SER A 201 -7.00 3.99 21.76
N GLY A 202 -7.48 3.41 20.66
CA GLY A 202 -8.42 2.31 20.63
C GLY A 202 -9.88 2.77 20.70
N PRO A 203 -10.82 2.07 20.01
CA PRO A 203 -12.23 2.44 19.98
C PRO A 203 -12.90 2.37 21.36
N GLY A 204 -12.43 1.49 22.25
CA GLY A 204 -12.93 1.41 23.63
C GLY A 204 -12.68 2.69 24.44
N ALA A 205 -11.59 3.41 24.18
CA ALA A 205 -11.32 4.69 24.83
C ALA A 205 -12.29 5.77 24.35
N VAL A 206 -12.50 5.87 23.03
CA VAL A 206 -13.45 6.83 22.45
C VAL A 206 -14.87 6.56 22.96
N ALA A 207 -15.30 5.29 23.00
CA ALA A 207 -16.59 4.90 23.55
C ALA A 207 -16.73 5.27 25.04
N LYS A 208 -15.69 5.03 25.84
CA LYS A 208 -15.69 5.37 27.28
C LYS A 208 -15.88 6.86 27.54
N TYR A 209 -15.26 7.73 26.74
CA TYR A 209 -15.30 9.17 26.92
C TYR A 209 -16.38 9.88 26.09
N GLY A 210 -17.07 9.16 25.19
CA GLY A 210 -18.07 9.75 24.30
C GLY A 210 -17.49 10.74 23.29
N GLY A 211 -16.21 10.60 22.93
CA GLY A 211 -15.49 11.55 22.08
C GLY A 211 -13.98 11.32 22.10
N ILE A 212 -13.21 12.32 21.64
CA ILE A 212 -11.75 12.25 21.69
C ILE A 212 -11.30 12.18 23.16
N PRO A 213 -10.62 11.11 23.61
CA PRO A 213 -10.26 10.95 25.01
C PRO A 213 -9.27 12.04 25.47
N PRO A 214 -9.26 12.41 26.76
CA PRO A 214 -8.35 13.42 27.32
C PRO A 214 -6.91 12.88 27.49
N TYR A 215 -6.46 12.04 26.57
CA TYR A 215 -5.08 11.56 26.51
C TYR A 215 -4.28 12.57 25.71
N ARG A 216 -3.25 13.17 26.32
CA ARG A 216 -2.42 14.19 25.67
C ARG A 216 -1.93 13.74 24.29
N GLN A 217 -1.46 12.50 24.19
CA GLN A 217 -1.04 11.92 22.91
C GLN A 217 -2.14 11.98 21.85
N THR A 218 -3.38 11.60 22.18
CA THR A 218 -4.50 11.57 21.24
C THR A 218 -4.98 12.98 20.88
N GLN A 219 -5.02 13.88 21.86
CA GLN A 219 -5.34 15.30 21.67
C GLN A 219 -4.33 15.99 20.74
N ASP A 220 -3.05 15.58 20.79
CA ASP A 220 -2.00 16.08 19.89
C ASP A 220 -2.06 15.37 18.52
N TYR A 221 -2.37 14.07 18.50
CA TYR A 221 -2.35 13.22 17.30
C TYR A 221 -3.41 13.64 16.28
N VAL A 222 -4.68 13.73 16.69
CA VAL A 222 -5.81 14.00 15.77
C VAL A 222 -5.62 15.29 14.97
N PRO A 223 -5.39 16.48 15.58
CA PRO A 223 -5.20 17.71 14.82
C PRO A 223 -3.93 17.68 13.96
N SER A 224 -2.85 17.03 14.41
CA SER A 224 -1.61 16.90 13.63
C SER A 224 -1.82 16.12 12.33
N VAL A 225 -2.61 15.05 12.38
CA VAL A 225 -2.95 14.25 11.19
C VAL A 225 -3.90 15.02 10.28
N ILE A 226 -4.95 15.63 10.82
CA ILE A 226 -5.92 16.40 10.02
C ILE A 226 -5.26 17.57 9.29
N GLU A 227 -4.42 18.37 9.97
CA GLU A 227 -3.76 19.50 9.32
C GLU A 227 -2.81 19.04 8.22
N ARG A 228 -2.09 17.93 8.45
CA ARG A 228 -1.22 17.33 7.45
C ARG A 228 -2.00 16.75 6.26
N ALA A 229 -3.16 16.13 6.50
CA ALA A 229 -4.03 15.65 5.44
C ALA A 229 -4.53 16.82 4.58
N ARG A 230 -4.97 17.92 5.18
CA ARG A 230 -5.35 19.15 4.45
C ARG A 230 -4.19 19.71 3.64
N GLN A 231 -3.00 19.74 4.22
CA GLN A 231 -1.78 20.17 3.54
C GLN A 231 -1.47 19.30 2.32
N TYR A 232 -1.56 17.97 2.44
CA TYR A 232 -1.32 17.06 1.32
C TYR A 232 -2.44 17.09 0.27
N ALA A 233 -3.70 17.32 0.66
CA ALA A 233 -4.84 17.40 -0.25
C ALA A 233 -4.82 18.65 -1.13
N ARG A 234 -4.57 19.84 -0.54
CA ARG A 234 -4.47 21.11 -1.29
C ARG A 234 -3.47 21.08 -2.44
N ASN A 235 -2.45 20.24 -2.31
CA ASN A 235 -1.34 20.14 -3.24
C ASN A 235 -1.49 18.95 -4.22
N GLY A 236 -2.65 18.28 -4.25
CA GLY A 236 -2.92 17.13 -5.12
C GLY A 236 -3.94 17.39 -6.23
N ASP A 237 -4.67 18.50 -6.13
CA ASP A 237 -5.80 18.89 -7.00
C ASP A 237 -5.44 20.01 -8.00
N GLU A 238 -4.17 20.43 -8.06
CA GLU A 238 -3.58 21.32 -9.08
C GLU A 238 -2.71 20.53 -10.07
#